data_AF-A0A0V1N7E4-F1
#
_entry.id   AF-A0A0V1N7E4-F1
#
_cell.length_a   1.000
_cell.length_b   1.000
_cell.length_c   1.000
_cell.angle_alpha   90.00
_cell.angle_beta   90.00
_cell.angle_gamma   90.00
#
_symmetry.space_group_name_H-M   'P 1'
#
loop_
_entity.id
_entity.type
_entity.pdbx_description
1 polymer ?
#
loop_
_entity_poly.entity_id
_entity_poly.type
_entity_poly.pdbx_seq_one_letter_code
_entity_poly.pdbx_strand_id
1 'polypeptide(L)'
;MNQNNMRQHNENWMRDLPLFLKLKPLTHLFIPGSHQSFSDLLNKKLPIAIDVPKVLRFVDSPWTRKTIERWGRCQELNVTDQLRLGIRYFDVRVAFLPGECEQSLDIFLLHGLYGRPIKEVLDEMYTFIIDHPEEILILDINHFYNFNDELHRKFLGQLEHLFNGKFIPAPPSLSLNQVTVDFAQQHGFQLLLFYQQKLAEQFSFIWPSSYIASPWANTNNVQHLWQYTEHILTSRDQILPNGGFFVTQCILTPTWWNIVRHFKKSLRTVMAAKTTEQAVSWLKKNNVLLMPFLNIVIVDFVELFDFCTTVIQLNFHISPVINKLITMDPMLICSVLILLVFMAIGCIQIYKLFLKENRNIRHVNLNELAAQRNNNRQQQQAARALVGGRHAGGVRRRNVAAADDGSGSDSGGEESEIKLPGKVGKKRLAKLRAKEERKQAREAEEEERALKRQLEEERAEKRRKREEEEEEKERQKELEEKRRLEEEKRKEQEEYEKLKKGFTVEEQGCDVDINEDTANLLKEFVEYIQKAKVVSMEELAGQFHMRTTDVIDRLKSLLADGMLTGVIDDRGKFIFVTEDEMKAIVTFIKQRGRVSVDDLVDYSNKLINMDPQHVTLQCS
;
A
#
# COMPACT_ATOMS: atom_id res chain seq x y z
N MET A 1 25.06 20.03 -12.49
CA MET A 1 25.04 21.47 -12.14
C MET A 1 25.50 21.62 -10.70
N ASN A 2 25.97 22.79 -10.26
CA ASN A 2 26.30 23.01 -8.85
C ASN A 2 25.03 23.07 -7.99
N GLN A 3 25.06 22.50 -6.78
CA GLN A 3 23.93 22.52 -5.85
C GLN A 3 23.46 23.96 -5.53
N ASN A 4 24.38 24.92 -5.41
CA ASN A 4 24.03 26.33 -5.17
C ASN A 4 23.18 26.95 -6.30
N ASN A 5 23.36 26.53 -7.56
CA ASN A 5 22.53 27.01 -8.67
C ASN A 5 21.13 26.37 -8.67
N MET A 6 20.96 25.18 -8.09
CA MET A 6 19.65 24.53 -7.95
C MET A 6 18.84 25.14 -6.81
N ARG A 7 19.51 25.57 -5.72
CA ARG A 7 18.89 26.26 -4.58
C ARG A 7 18.19 27.57 -4.93
N GLN A 8 18.65 28.29 -5.96
CA GLN A 8 18.00 29.53 -6.44
C GLN A 8 16.84 29.28 -7.42
N HIS A 9 16.60 28.05 -7.88
CA HIS A 9 15.63 27.79 -8.94
C HIS A 9 14.23 27.39 -8.42
N ASN A 10 14.16 26.83 -7.21
CA ASN A 10 12.91 26.31 -6.65
C ASN A 10 12.25 27.24 -5.60
N GLU A 11 12.94 28.29 -5.15
CA GLU A 11 12.46 29.18 -4.08
C GLU A 11 11.15 29.92 -4.42
N ASN A 12 10.83 30.11 -5.71
CA ASN A 12 9.61 30.79 -6.19
C ASN A 12 8.79 29.91 -7.16
N TRP A 13 8.78 28.58 -6.97
CA TRP A 13 8.25 27.69 -8.00
C TRP A 13 6.74 27.81 -8.23
N MET A 14 5.94 28.26 -7.25
CA MET A 14 4.50 28.49 -7.42
C MET A 14 4.20 29.81 -8.15
N ARG A 15 5.00 30.86 -7.90
CA ARG A 15 5.01 32.09 -8.71
C ARG A 15 5.31 31.77 -10.17
N ASP A 16 6.34 30.97 -10.41
CA ASP A 16 6.88 30.71 -11.75
C ASP A 16 6.10 29.64 -12.53
N LEU A 17 4.99 29.11 -11.97
CA LEU A 17 4.04 28.27 -12.70
C LEU A 17 3.35 29.04 -13.84
N PRO A 18 3.20 28.44 -15.04
CA PRO A 18 2.35 29.00 -16.09
C PRO A 18 0.87 29.04 -15.67
N LEU A 19 0.12 30.00 -16.18
CA LEU A 19 -1.26 30.28 -15.76
C LEU A 19 -2.20 29.05 -15.80
N PHE A 20 -2.06 28.15 -16.78
CA PHE A 20 -2.87 26.94 -16.87
C PHE A 20 -2.59 25.90 -15.75
N LEU A 21 -1.47 26.03 -15.04
CA LEU A 21 -1.18 25.30 -13.81
C LEU A 21 -1.60 26.11 -12.58
N LYS A 22 -1.41 27.44 -12.59
CA LYS A 22 -1.90 28.30 -11.49
C LYS A 22 -3.41 28.24 -11.28
N LEU A 23 -4.17 28.03 -12.36
CA LEU A 23 -5.63 27.86 -12.37
C LEU A 23 -6.11 26.46 -11.95
N LYS A 24 -5.22 25.50 -11.68
CA LYS A 24 -5.62 24.19 -11.13
C LYS A 24 -5.87 24.30 -9.61
N PRO A 25 -6.78 23.48 -9.05
CA PRO A 25 -6.86 23.30 -7.61
C PRO A 25 -5.53 22.77 -7.05
N LEU A 26 -5.13 23.23 -5.86
CA LEU A 26 -3.89 22.78 -5.20
C LEU A 26 -3.85 21.25 -4.97
N THR A 27 -5.02 20.61 -4.83
CA THR A 27 -5.22 19.15 -4.72
C THR A 27 -4.86 18.36 -6.00
N HIS A 28 -4.57 19.07 -7.09
CA HIS A 28 -4.19 18.56 -8.42
C HIS A 28 -2.79 19.03 -8.88
N LEU A 29 -2.02 19.65 -7.97
CA LEU A 29 -0.59 19.95 -8.18
C LEU A 29 0.27 18.90 -7.48
N PHE A 30 1.48 18.71 -7.99
CA PHE A 30 2.52 17.91 -7.34
C PHE A 30 3.32 18.80 -6.40
N ILE A 31 3.22 18.55 -5.09
CA ILE A 31 3.76 19.43 -4.05
C ILE A 31 4.81 18.65 -3.24
N PRO A 32 6.09 19.10 -3.20
CA PRO A 32 7.09 18.49 -2.35
C PRO A 32 6.88 18.90 -0.89
N GLY A 33 6.88 17.92 0.00
CA GLY A 33 6.79 18.10 1.44
C GLY A 33 7.87 17.37 2.22
N SER A 34 8.00 17.71 3.50
CA SER A 34 8.93 17.07 4.45
C SER A 34 8.16 16.26 5.50
N HIS A 35 8.62 15.03 5.77
CA HIS A 35 8.17 14.23 6.91
C HIS A 35 8.90 14.68 8.18
N GLN A 36 8.17 14.83 9.29
CA GLN A 36 8.65 15.36 10.58
C GLN A 36 9.55 16.58 10.39
N SER A 37 8.97 17.60 9.78
CA SER A 37 9.65 18.68 9.08
C SER A 37 10.75 19.38 9.88
N PHE A 38 10.55 19.53 11.18
CA PHE A 38 11.39 20.35 12.06
C PHE A 38 12.16 19.50 13.09
N SER A 39 12.49 18.27 12.69
CA SER A 39 13.34 17.32 13.43
C SER A 39 14.85 17.56 13.23
N ASP A 40 15.24 18.66 12.58
CA ASP A 40 16.64 19.00 12.28
C ASP A 40 17.46 19.35 13.54
N LEU A 41 16.80 19.89 14.57
CA LEU A 41 17.42 20.18 15.86
C LEU A 41 16.67 19.47 17.00
N LEU A 42 17.24 18.36 17.50
CA LEU A 42 16.69 17.58 18.62
C LEU A 42 17.52 17.78 19.91
N ASN A 43 16.87 18.26 20.97
CA ASN A 43 17.50 18.76 22.19
C ASN A 43 17.68 17.68 23.27
N LYS A 44 18.81 16.96 23.21
CA LYS A 44 19.21 15.95 24.21
C LYS A 44 19.37 16.46 25.66
N LYS A 45 19.32 17.78 25.93
CA LYS A 45 19.37 18.29 27.31
C LYS A 45 18.02 18.09 28.02
N LEU A 46 16.93 18.28 27.27
CA LEU A 46 15.56 17.99 27.71
C LEU A 46 15.35 16.47 27.86
N PRO A 47 14.35 16.03 28.66
CA PRO A 47 13.97 14.63 28.76
C PRO A 47 13.54 14.04 27.41
N ILE A 48 13.47 12.71 27.33
CA ILE A 48 12.89 12.03 26.17
C ILE A 48 11.43 12.47 25.97
N ALA A 49 11.04 12.71 24.71
CA ALA A 49 9.73 13.27 24.39
C ALA A 49 8.60 12.26 24.59
N ILE A 50 7.39 12.81 24.76
CA ILE A 50 6.19 12.06 25.10
C ILE A 50 5.64 11.18 23.95
N ASP A 51 6.07 11.40 22.71
CA ASP A 51 5.80 10.51 21.57
C ASP A 51 6.53 9.16 21.66
N VAL A 52 7.51 9.03 22.56
CA VAL A 52 8.24 7.78 22.80
C VAL A 52 7.54 6.91 23.86
N PRO A 53 7.41 5.58 23.66
CA PRO A 53 6.86 4.66 24.66
C PRO A 53 7.45 4.83 26.07
N LYS A 54 6.58 4.75 27.09
CA LYS A 54 6.89 5.02 28.51
C LYS A 54 8.18 4.34 29.00
N VAL A 55 8.43 3.09 28.58
CA VAL A 55 9.64 2.32 28.95
C VAL A 55 10.95 3.01 28.56
N LEU A 56 11.02 3.70 27.42
CA LEU A 56 12.23 4.39 26.98
C LEU A 56 12.41 5.74 27.68
N ARG A 57 11.30 6.40 28.07
CA ARG A 57 11.32 7.61 28.90
C ARG A 57 11.72 7.32 30.35
N PHE A 58 11.51 6.07 30.79
CA PHE A 58 11.92 5.55 32.08
C PHE A 58 13.42 5.16 32.09
N VAL A 59 13.92 4.47 31.05
CA VAL A 59 15.38 4.24 30.87
C VAL A 59 16.12 5.42 30.21
N ASP A 60 15.71 6.65 30.56
CA ASP A 60 16.31 7.86 30.00
C ASP A 60 17.77 8.02 30.45
N SER A 61 18.66 8.19 29.48
CA SER A 61 20.08 8.41 29.70
C SER A 61 20.69 9.22 28.57
N PRO A 62 21.85 9.87 28.77
CA PRO A 62 22.57 10.56 27.69
C PRO A 62 22.90 9.66 26.48
N TRP A 63 23.00 8.34 26.67
CA TRP A 63 23.18 7.37 25.59
C TRP A 63 21.86 7.00 24.89
N THR A 64 20.77 6.87 25.66
CA THR A 64 19.40 6.66 25.14
C THR A 64 19.02 7.85 24.25
N ARG A 65 19.12 9.09 24.76
CA ARG A 65 18.84 10.32 23.99
C ARG A 65 19.73 10.45 22.74
N LYS A 66 21.03 10.15 22.85
CA LYS A 66 21.96 10.18 21.70
C LYS A 66 21.69 9.09 20.66
N THR A 67 20.98 8.02 21.04
CA THR A 67 20.48 7.03 20.08
C THR A 67 19.19 7.53 19.44
N ILE A 68 18.23 8.01 20.23
CA ILE A 68 16.96 8.57 19.73
C ILE A 68 17.21 9.74 18.76
N GLU A 69 18.12 10.68 19.06
CA GLU A 69 18.54 11.76 18.15
C GLU A 69 18.89 11.26 16.73
N ARG A 70 19.60 10.14 16.63
CA ARG A 70 20.04 9.59 15.33
C ARG A 70 18.93 8.90 14.55
N TRP A 71 17.84 8.53 15.21
CA TRP A 71 16.77 7.70 14.65
C TRP A 71 15.43 8.43 14.51
N GLY A 72 15.20 9.50 15.29
CA GLY A 72 14.06 10.43 15.15
C GLY A 72 14.39 11.73 14.40
N ARG A 73 15.65 11.97 13.99
CA ARG A 73 15.96 13.04 13.03
C ARG A 73 15.59 12.56 11.63
N CYS A 74 14.57 13.18 11.04
CA CYS A 74 14.06 12.91 9.70
C CYS A 74 14.53 13.94 8.66
N GLN A 75 14.85 15.17 9.06
CA GLN A 75 15.39 16.21 8.19
C GLN A 75 16.79 16.66 8.63
N GLU A 76 17.64 17.07 7.69
CA GLU A 76 18.97 17.64 8.02
C GLU A 76 19.00 19.17 7.91
N LEU A 77 18.08 19.75 7.14
CA LEU A 77 17.95 21.20 6.92
C LEU A 77 16.90 21.84 7.83
N ASN A 78 17.17 23.10 8.22
CA ASN A 78 16.21 23.99 8.86
C ASN A 78 15.06 24.36 7.89
N VAL A 79 13.98 24.94 8.44
CA VAL A 79 12.79 25.35 7.66
C VAL A 79 13.13 26.33 6.52
N THR A 80 13.99 27.32 6.77
CA THR A 80 14.39 28.32 5.78
C THR A 80 15.07 27.70 4.55
N ASP A 81 15.95 26.71 4.74
CA ASP A 81 16.63 26.03 3.63
C ASP A 81 15.74 24.96 2.95
N GLN A 82 14.79 24.35 3.67
CA GLN A 82 13.73 23.53 3.06
C GLN A 82 12.83 24.35 2.13
N LEU A 83 12.39 25.54 2.58
CA LEU A 83 11.59 26.48 1.80
C LEU A 83 12.30 26.91 0.51
N ARG A 84 13.61 27.21 0.57
CA ARG A 84 14.44 27.54 -0.60
C ARG A 84 14.60 26.37 -1.59
N LEU A 85 14.67 25.13 -1.11
CA LEU A 85 14.65 23.94 -1.97
C LEU A 85 13.30 23.72 -2.67
N GLY A 86 12.25 24.45 -2.26
CA GLY A 86 10.91 24.41 -2.85
C GLY A 86 9.88 23.63 -2.03
N ILE A 87 10.21 23.20 -0.80
CA ILE A 87 9.22 22.55 0.09
C ILE A 87 8.07 23.52 0.37
N ARG A 88 6.83 23.02 0.24
CA ARG A 88 5.61 23.77 0.54
C ARG A 88 4.65 23.04 1.46
N TYR A 89 4.88 21.75 1.76
CA TYR A 89 4.11 21.00 2.74
C TYR A 89 4.97 20.60 3.95
N PHE A 90 4.44 20.81 5.15
CA PHE A 90 5.11 20.52 6.41
C PHE A 90 4.24 19.63 7.31
N ASP A 91 4.69 18.41 7.60
CA ASP A 91 4.13 17.50 8.63
C ASP A 91 4.78 17.81 9.98
N VAL A 92 3.95 18.14 10.98
CA VAL A 92 4.37 18.74 12.24
C VAL A 92 3.74 18.04 13.45
N ARG A 93 4.59 17.78 14.46
CA ARG A 93 4.18 17.34 15.79
C ARG A 93 4.58 18.38 16.85
N VAL A 94 3.69 18.63 17.80
CA VAL A 94 3.88 19.61 18.87
C VAL A 94 3.56 19.01 20.23
N ALA A 95 4.26 19.48 21.26
CA ALA A 95 3.91 19.20 22.65
C ALA A 95 4.04 20.47 23.50
N PHE A 96 3.19 20.55 24.50
CA PHE A 96 3.47 21.40 25.66
C PHE A 96 4.41 20.65 26.61
N LEU A 97 5.41 21.34 27.18
CA LEU A 97 6.37 20.78 28.14
C LEU A 97 5.94 21.13 29.57
N PRO A 98 5.38 20.20 30.37
CA PRO A 98 4.88 20.54 31.70
C PRO A 98 6.04 20.82 32.67
N GLY A 99 5.96 21.94 33.39
CA GLY A 99 6.93 22.30 34.45
C GLY A 99 7.71 23.58 34.18
N GLU A 100 7.78 24.05 32.93
CA GLU A 100 8.09 25.45 32.64
C GLU A 100 6.82 26.30 32.79
N CYS A 101 6.95 27.63 32.88
CA CYS A 101 5.85 28.47 33.36
C CYS A 101 4.71 28.57 32.33
N GLU A 102 3.46 28.30 32.74
CA GLU A 102 2.27 28.40 31.88
C GLU A 102 2.05 29.80 31.26
N GLN A 103 2.78 30.81 31.74
CA GLN A 103 2.77 32.19 31.27
C GLN A 103 3.60 32.40 29.99
N SER A 104 4.59 31.55 29.68
CA SER A 104 5.42 31.68 28.46
C SER A 104 4.87 30.90 27.27
N LEU A 105 4.09 29.84 27.50
CA LEU A 105 3.46 29.02 26.45
C LEU A 105 4.48 28.41 25.46
N ASP A 106 5.58 27.88 26.00
CA ASP A 106 6.61 27.19 25.23
C ASP A 106 6.11 25.84 24.68
N ILE A 107 5.50 25.93 23.50
CA ILE A 107 5.12 24.79 22.67
C ILE A 107 6.35 24.35 21.88
N PHE A 108 6.81 23.13 22.13
CA PHE A 108 7.98 22.55 21.48
C PHE A 108 7.57 21.66 20.32
N LEU A 109 8.38 21.71 19.27
CA LEU A 109 8.41 20.69 18.23
C LEU A 109 9.03 19.40 18.79
N LEU A 110 8.75 18.24 18.19
CA LEU A 110 9.40 16.98 18.59
C LEU A 110 9.40 15.91 17.50
N HIS A 111 10.40 15.03 17.59
CA HIS A 111 10.24 13.62 17.22
C HIS A 111 11.26 12.79 18.02
N GLY A 112 10.78 11.98 18.96
CA GLY A 112 11.57 11.20 19.91
C GLY A 112 12.24 12.01 21.02
N LEU A 113 12.68 13.24 20.71
CA LEU A 113 13.13 14.26 21.65
C LEU A 113 12.41 15.58 21.34
N TYR A 114 12.31 16.45 22.33
CA TYR A 114 11.89 17.84 22.10
C TYR A 114 12.93 18.56 21.24
N GLY A 115 12.47 19.36 20.30
CA GLY A 115 13.29 20.20 19.41
C GLY A 115 13.40 21.64 19.91
N ARG A 116 13.26 22.58 18.97
CA ARG A 116 13.14 24.03 19.26
C ARG A 116 11.67 24.43 19.51
N PRO A 117 11.39 25.58 20.15
CA PRO A 117 10.04 26.13 20.25
C PRO A 117 9.44 26.35 18.86
N ILE A 118 8.16 26.03 18.67
CA ILE A 118 7.51 26.18 17.35
C ILE A 118 7.45 27.64 16.90
N LYS A 119 7.39 28.60 17.83
CA LYS A 119 7.36 30.03 17.51
C LYS A 119 8.54 30.45 16.62
N GLU A 120 9.75 29.98 16.88
CA GLU A 120 10.93 30.35 16.08
C GLU A 120 10.78 29.90 14.62
N VAL A 121 10.22 28.71 14.40
CA VAL A 121 9.97 28.15 13.07
C VAL A 121 8.84 28.91 12.37
N LEU A 122 7.80 29.30 13.09
CA LEU A 122 6.71 30.12 12.55
C LEU A 122 7.18 31.54 12.20
N ASP A 123 8.09 32.13 12.98
CA ASP A 123 8.73 33.41 12.66
C ASP A 123 9.59 33.32 11.37
N GLU A 124 10.35 32.22 11.19
CA GLU A 124 11.08 31.94 9.95
C GLU A 124 10.14 31.73 8.74
N MET A 125 9.06 30.96 8.91
CA MET A 125 8.03 30.76 7.87
C MET A 125 7.30 32.06 7.52
N TYR A 126 7.01 32.91 8.51
CA TYR A 126 6.41 34.23 8.29
C TYR A 126 7.33 35.13 7.48
N THR A 127 8.63 35.17 7.83
CA THR A 127 9.64 35.91 7.07
C THR A 127 9.66 35.48 5.60
N PHE A 128 9.66 34.17 5.35
CA PHE A 128 9.64 33.63 3.98
C PHE A 128 8.39 34.06 3.18
N ILE A 129 7.18 34.00 3.75
CA ILE A 129 5.98 34.40 2.98
C ILE A 129 5.92 35.92 2.72
N ILE A 130 6.58 36.75 3.53
CA ILE A 130 6.72 38.19 3.27
C ILE A 130 7.71 38.46 2.13
N ASP A 131 8.86 37.76 2.11
CA ASP A 131 9.86 37.87 1.05
C ASP A 131 9.38 37.24 -0.28
N HIS A 132 8.51 36.22 -0.21
CA HIS A 132 7.98 35.46 -1.34
C HIS A 132 6.44 35.54 -1.40
N PRO A 133 5.84 36.71 -1.71
CA PRO A 133 4.40 37.00 -1.59
C PRO A 133 3.47 36.16 -2.46
N GLU A 134 4.02 35.44 -3.44
CA GLU A 134 3.28 34.60 -4.40
C GLU A 134 3.38 33.09 -4.10
N GLU A 135 4.12 32.69 -3.07
CA GLU A 135 4.24 31.30 -2.63
C GLU A 135 3.21 30.95 -1.54
N ILE A 136 2.77 29.68 -1.53
CA ILE A 136 1.72 29.17 -0.63
C ILE A 136 2.28 28.00 0.18
N LEU A 137 2.22 28.12 1.51
CA LEU A 137 2.62 27.06 2.44
C LEU A 137 1.40 26.27 2.90
N ILE A 138 1.58 24.96 3.09
CA ILE A 138 0.62 24.04 3.70
C ILE A 138 1.26 23.52 4.98
N LEU A 139 0.64 23.83 6.12
CA LEU A 139 1.10 23.47 7.45
C LEU A 139 0.10 22.47 8.05
N ASP A 140 0.54 21.23 8.27
CA ASP A 140 -0.27 20.17 8.88
C ASP A 140 0.24 19.86 10.29
N ILE A 141 -0.45 20.40 11.29
CA ILE A 141 -0.16 20.13 12.69
C ILE A 141 -0.97 18.89 13.10
N ASN A 142 -0.32 17.74 12.97
CA ASN A 142 -0.94 16.42 12.93
C ASN A 142 -1.06 15.76 14.32
N HIS A 143 -0.06 15.96 15.20
CA HIS A 143 -0.10 15.42 16.55
C HIS A 143 0.16 16.48 17.62
N PHE A 144 -0.64 16.43 18.68
CA PHE A 144 -0.60 17.32 19.85
C PHE A 144 -0.44 16.50 21.12
N TYR A 145 0.63 16.71 21.89
CA TYR A 145 0.85 16.00 23.16
C TYR A 145 0.88 16.96 24.35
N ASN A 146 0.31 16.55 25.50
CA ASN A 146 0.05 17.40 26.68
C ASN A 146 -0.79 18.67 26.39
N PHE A 147 -1.47 18.76 25.26
CA PHE A 147 -2.40 19.85 25.00
C PHE A 147 -3.69 19.64 25.80
N ASN A 148 -4.23 20.75 26.27
CA ASN A 148 -5.60 20.83 26.73
C ASN A 148 -6.37 21.86 25.88
N ASP A 149 -7.68 21.90 26.09
CA ASP A 149 -8.63 22.79 25.45
C ASP A 149 -8.24 24.29 25.49
N GLU A 150 -7.58 24.74 26.55
CA GLU A 150 -7.13 26.13 26.70
C GLU A 150 -5.83 26.40 25.92
N LEU A 151 -4.87 25.48 25.99
CA LEU A 151 -3.62 25.52 25.23
C LEU A 151 -3.89 25.48 23.71
N HIS A 152 -4.87 24.69 23.25
CA HIS A 152 -5.31 24.71 21.85
C HIS A 152 -5.81 26.09 21.43
N ARG A 153 -6.73 26.70 22.21
CA ARG A 153 -7.27 28.05 21.91
C ARG A 153 -6.17 29.13 21.95
N LYS A 154 -5.27 29.07 22.92
CA LYS A 154 -4.11 29.98 23.03
C LYS A 154 -3.18 29.86 21.81
N PHE A 155 -2.85 28.64 21.37
CA PHE A 155 -1.99 28.41 20.21
C PHE A 155 -2.67 28.83 18.90
N LEU A 156 -3.97 28.55 18.73
CA LEU A 156 -4.76 29.00 17.58
C LEU A 156 -4.80 30.53 17.50
N GLY A 157 -4.96 31.24 18.63
CA GLY A 157 -4.88 32.70 18.68
C GLY A 157 -3.49 33.27 18.36
N GLN A 158 -2.40 32.57 18.72
CA GLN A 158 -1.04 32.94 18.31
C GLN A 158 -0.84 32.79 16.79
N LEU A 159 -1.34 31.69 16.20
CA LEU A 159 -1.32 31.46 14.75
C LEU A 159 -2.15 32.51 14.00
N GLU A 160 -3.37 32.79 14.47
CA GLU A 160 -4.26 33.81 13.91
C GLU A 160 -3.61 35.21 13.94
N HIS A 161 -2.98 35.57 15.06
CA HIS A 161 -2.30 36.86 15.21
C HIS A 161 -1.10 37.00 14.27
N LEU A 162 -0.25 35.96 14.16
CA LEU A 162 0.97 35.99 13.35
C LEU A 162 0.64 35.99 11.84
N PHE A 163 -0.27 35.12 11.40
CA PHE A 163 -0.61 34.94 9.98
C PHE A 163 -1.92 35.66 9.57
N ASN A 164 -2.29 36.72 10.29
CA ASN A 164 -3.52 37.48 10.04
C ASN A 164 -3.61 37.93 8.56
N GLY A 165 -4.74 37.65 7.91
CA GLY A 165 -4.97 37.93 6.49
C GLY A 165 -4.20 37.06 5.49
N LYS A 166 -3.34 36.13 5.94
CA LYS A 166 -2.57 35.21 5.08
C LYS A 166 -3.23 33.84 4.90
N PHE A 167 -4.21 33.49 5.72
CA PHE A 167 -4.90 32.20 5.62
C PHE A 167 -5.77 32.07 4.37
N ILE A 168 -5.68 30.93 3.70
CA ILE A 168 -6.66 30.47 2.70
C ILE A 168 -7.90 29.99 3.45
N PRO A 169 -9.09 30.62 3.26
CA PRO A 169 -10.31 30.26 3.99
C PRO A 169 -10.71 28.80 3.79
N ALA A 170 -11.21 28.17 4.84
CA ALA A 170 -11.65 26.78 4.81
C ALA A 170 -13.08 26.61 4.23
N PRO A 171 -13.45 25.39 3.80
CA PRO A 171 -14.84 25.05 3.52
C PRO A 171 -15.73 25.25 4.77
N PRO A 172 -16.99 25.71 4.64
CA PRO A 172 -17.73 25.92 3.40
C PRO A 172 -17.53 27.29 2.74
N SER A 173 -16.72 28.19 3.32
CA SER A 173 -16.53 29.56 2.80
C SER A 173 -15.86 29.59 1.42
N LEU A 174 -15.08 28.56 1.10
CA LEU A 174 -14.41 28.37 -0.19
C LEU A 174 -14.51 26.88 -0.58
N SER A 175 -14.85 26.57 -1.83
CA SER A 175 -14.87 25.18 -2.30
C SER A 175 -13.47 24.72 -2.73
N LEU A 176 -13.17 23.42 -2.57
CA LEU A 176 -11.89 22.80 -2.97
C LEU A 176 -11.42 23.20 -4.38
N ASN A 177 -12.35 23.28 -5.34
CA ASN A 177 -12.04 23.58 -6.74
C ASN A 177 -11.69 25.06 -6.99
N GLN A 178 -11.98 25.96 -6.04
CA GLN A 178 -11.57 27.36 -6.09
C GLN A 178 -10.22 27.61 -5.42
N VAL A 179 -9.68 26.64 -4.68
CA VAL A 179 -8.38 26.77 -4.01
C VAL A 179 -7.26 26.53 -5.02
N THR A 180 -6.95 27.56 -5.79
CA THR A 180 -5.92 27.57 -6.83
C THR A 180 -4.77 28.50 -6.45
N VAL A 181 -3.62 28.38 -7.12
CA VAL A 181 -2.49 29.29 -6.92
C VAL A 181 -2.85 30.72 -7.37
N ASP A 182 -3.55 30.83 -8.49
CA ASP A 182 -4.05 32.09 -9.04
C ASP A 182 -5.02 32.79 -8.07
N PHE A 183 -5.98 32.05 -7.50
CA PHE A 183 -6.92 32.59 -6.52
C PHE A 183 -6.21 33.12 -5.27
N ALA A 184 -5.26 32.35 -4.71
CA ALA A 184 -4.54 32.73 -3.51
C ALA A 184 -3.67 33.98 -3.76
N GLN A 185 -2.94 34.04 -4.88
CA GLN A 185 -2.12 35.18 -5.30
C GLN A 185 -2.98 36.46 -5.49
N GLN A 186 -4.15 36.36 -6.12
CA GLN A 186 -5.06 37.50 -6.32
C GLN A 186 -5.62 38.09 -5.00
N HIS A 187 -5.71 37.29 -3.94
CA HIS A 187 -6.24 37.71 -2.63
C HIS A 187 -5.16 37.95 -1.56
N GLY A 188 -3.88 37.68 -1.88
CA GLY A 188 -2.76 37.78 -0.92
C GLY A 188 -2.70 36.67 0.12
N PHE A 189 -3.42 35.56 -0.10
CA PHE A 189 -3.41 34.38 0.78
C PHE A 189 -2.18 33.50 0.49
N GLN A 190 -1.56 32.96 1.53
CA GLN A 190 -0.26 32.27 1.46
C GLN A 190 -0.12 31.10 2.46
N LEU A 191 -1.09 30.84 3.32
CA LEU A 191 -1.04 29.75 4.30
C LEU A 191 -2.34 28.93 4.28
N LEU A 192 -2.22 27.63 4.09
CA LEU A 192 -3.28 26.65 4.36
C LEU A 192 -2.90 25.89 5.63
N LEU A 193 -3.73 25.98 6.66
CA LEU A 193 -3.48 25.38 7.98
C LEU A 193 -4.44 24.23 8.25
N PHE A 194 -3.91 23.00 8.28
CA PHE A 194 -4.56 21.84 8.87
C PHE A 194 -4.15 21.72 10.34
N TYR A 195 -5.14 21.46 11.20
CA TYR A 195 -4.95 21.37 12.65
C TYR A 195 -5.81 20.23 13.15
N GLN A 196 -5.20 19.07 13.41
CA GLN A 196 -5.91 17.80 13.63
C GLN A 196 -6.51 17.69 15.05
N GLN A 197 -7.43 18.60 15.39
CA GLN A 197 -8.17 18.64 16.65
C GLN A 197 -9.57 19.25 16.42
N LYS A 198 -10.63 18.55 16.84
CA LYS A 198 -12.03 18.91 16.55
C LYS A 198 -12.44 20.29 17.07
N LEU A 199 -11.83 20.74 18.16
CA LEU A 199 -12.02 22.10 18.71
C LEU A 199 -11.61 23.21 17.71
N ALA A 200 -10.70 22.93 16.78
CA ALA A 200 -10.21 23.91 15.82
C ALA A 200 -11.18 24.13 14.63
N GLU A 201 -12.12 23.20 14.39
CA GLU A 201 -13.12 23.31 13.30
C GLU A 201 -14.08 24.50 13.45
N GLN A 202 -14.15 25.13 14.62
CA GLN A 202 -14.92 26.36 14.85
C GLN A 202 -14.29 27.61 14.22
N PHE A 203 -13.01 27.55 13.80
CA PHE A 203 -12.26 28.69 13.25
C PHE A 203 -12.24 28.60 11.71
N SER A 204 -12.78 29.61 11.01
CA SER A 204 -12.97 29.59 9.55
C SER A 204 -11.69 29.61 8.69
N PHE A 205 -10.52 29.74 9.32
CA PHE A 205 -9.21 29.62 8.68
C PHE A 205 -8.55 28.25 8.87
N ILE A 206 -9.12 27.37 9.70
CA ILE A 206 -8.64 26.00 9.93
C ILE A 206 -9.32 25.05 8.97
N TRP A 207 -8.51 24.28 8.25
CA TRP A 207 -9.00 23.22 7.38
C TRP A 207 -9.28 21.94 8.18
N PRO A 208 -10.51 21.40 8.15
CA PRO A 208 -10.86 20.16 8.86
C PRO A 208 -10.06 18.94 8.37
N SER A 209 -9.88 17.98 9.27
CA SER A 209 -9.18 16.70 9.00
C SER A 209 -9.70 15.96 7.77
N SER A 210 -11.02 16.00 7.55
CA SER A 210 -11.72 15.37 6.42
C SER A 210 -11.32 15.90 5.03
N TYR A 211 -10.50 16.95 4.95
CA TYR A 211 -9.94 17.47 3.70
C TYR A 211 -8.47 17.10 3.44
N ILE A 212 -7.83 16.33 4.33
CA ILE A 212 -6.47 15.81 4.13
C ILE A 212 -6.32 14.36 4.59
N ALA A 213 -5.85 13.50 3.68
CA ALA A 213 -5.45 12.13 4.02
C ALA A 213 -3.93 11.97 3.96
N SER A 214 -3.37 11.35 5.00
CA SER A 214 -1.93 11.03 5.07
C SER A 214 -1.72 9.58 5.53
N PRO A 215 -2.02 8.57 4.69
CA PRO A 215 -1.95 7.17 5.09
C PRO A 215 -0.50 6.70 5.28
N TRP A 216 -0.25 6.02 6.40
CA TRP A 216 1.09 5.61 6.83
C TRP A 216 1.30 4.09 6.65
N ALA A 217 2.38 3.72 5.95
CA ALA A 217 2.68 2.32 5.63
C ALA A 217 3.22 1.49 6.81
N ASN A 218 3.55 2.13 7.94
CA ASN A 218 4.08 1.56 9.19
C ASN A 218 4.99 0.32 9.01
N THR A 219 6.00 0.42 8.15
CA THR A 219 6.83 -0.73 7.75
C THR A 219 8.31 -0.39 7.62
N ASN A 220 9.18 -1.36 7.92
CA ASN A 220 10.62 -1.29 7.63
C ASN A 220 10.99 -1.94 6.27
N ASN A 221 10.02 -2.49 5.53
CA ASN A 221 10.24 -3.19 4.27
C ASN A 221 9.88 -2.30 3.07
N VAL A 222 10.88 -2.01 2.23
CA VAL A 222 10.74 -1.15 1.07
C VAL A 222 9.85 -1.73 -0.05
N GLN A 223 9.73 -3.05 -0.16
CA GLN A 223 8.79 -3.68 -1.11
C GLN A 223 7.35 -3.51 -0.65
N HIS A 224 7.10 -3.71 0.65
CA HIS A 224 5.78 -3.52 1.26
C HIS A 224 5.34 -2.05 1.18
N LEU A 225 6.27 -1.11 1.40
CA LEU A 225 6.01 0.32 1.20
C LEU A 225 5.45 0.60 -0.20
N TRP A 226 6.09 0.14 -1.27
CA TRP A 226 5.61 0.40 -2.63
C TRP A 226 4.27 -0.30 -2.92
N GLN A 227 4.09 -1.55 -2.48
CA GLN A 227 2.81 -2.26 -2.61
C GLN A 227 1.66 -1.51 -1.92
N TYR A 228 1.91 -0.97 -0.72
CA TYR A 228 0.95 -0.12 0.00
C TYR A 228 0.72 1.22 -0.71
N THR A 229 1.78 1.91 -1.15
CA THR A 229 1.70 3.19 -1.86
C THR A 229 0.82 3.10 -3.11
N GLU A 230 1.00 2.07 -3.94
CA GLU A 230 0.20 1.89 -5.15
C GLU A 230 -1.26 1.51 -4.83
N HIS A 231 -1.50 0.79 -3.73
CA HIS A 231 -2.85 0.50 -3.24
C HIS A 231 -3.58 1.75 -2.72
N ILE A 232 -2.97 2.55 -1.83
CA ILE A 232 -3.64 3.73 -1.26
C ILE A 232 -3.91 4.81 -2.31
N LEU A 233 -3.05 4.95 -3.33
CA LEU A 233 -3.26 5.88 -4.43
C LEU A 233 -4.45 5.45 -5.30
N THR A 234 -4.56 4.17 -5.63
CA THR A 234 -5.72 3.64 -6.39
C THR A 234 -7.01 3.61 -5.57
N SER A 235 -6.92 3.71 -4.24
CA SER A 235 -8.05 3.88 -3.31
C SER A 235 -8.30 5.32 -2.86
N ARG A 236 -7.62 6.36 -3.40
CA ARG A 236 -7.73 7.76 -2.94
C ARG A 236 -9.18 8.24 -2.80
N ASP A 237 -10.02 7.97 -3.79
CA ASP A 237 -11.42 8.41 -3.83
C ASP A 237 -12.32 7.70 -2.80
N GLN A 238 -11.86 6.60 -2.20
CA GLN A 238 -12.54 5.92 -1.09
C GLN A 238 -12.13 6.50 0.27
N ILE A 239 -10.90 7.00 0.36
CA ILE A 239 -10.33 7.63 1.57
C ILE A 239 -10.81 9.10 1.68
N LEU A 240 -10.88 9.81 0.55
CA LEU A 240 -11.35 11.20 0.44
C LEU A 240 -12.56 11.30 -0.52
N PRO A 241 -13.75 10.80 -0.16
CA PRO A 241 -14.91 10.73 -1.05
C PRO A 241 -15.46 12.10 -1.47
N ASN A 242 -15.13 13.17 -0.74
CA ASN A 242 -15.47 14.56 -1.09
C ASN A 242 -14.33 15.28 -1.85
N GLY A 243 -13.25 14.58 -2.17
CA GLY A 243 -11.98 15.17 -2.58
C GLY A 243 -11.21 15.80 -1.41
N GLY A 244 -9.94 16.11 -1.65
CA GLY A 244 -9.04 16.70 -0.66
C GLY A 244 -7.58 16.57 -1.05
N PHE A 245 -6.71 17.01 -0.13
CA PHE A 245 -5.26 16.88 -0.22
C PHE A 245 -4.83 15.45 0.13
N PHE A 246 -3.93 14.87 -0.66
CA PHE A 246 -3.49 13.49 -0.45
C PHE A 246 -1.97 13.43 -0.33
N VAL A 247 -1.50 12.95 0.83
CA VAL A 247 -0.10 12.95 1.23
C VAL A 247 0.47 11.55 1.06
N THR A 248 1.37 11.41 0.08
CA THR A 248 2.03 10.14 -0.22
C THR A 248 3.30 10.02 0.61
N GLN A 249 3.27 9.17 1.64
CA GLN A 249 4.38 9.00 2.57
C GLN A 249 5.43 8.00 2.03
N CYS A 250 6.49 8.51 1.40
CA CYS A 250 7.58 7.70 0.86
C CYS A 250 8.70 7.45 1.89
N ILE A 251 8.32 6.93 3.07
CA ILE A 251 9.19 6.75 4.25
C ILE A 251 9.17 5.29 4.76
N LEU A 252 10.16 4.91 5.57
CA LEU A 252 10.17 3.63 6.28
C LEU A 252 10.29 3.81 7.79
N THR A 253 9.49 3.05 8.52
CA THR A 253 9.44 3.06 9.99
C THR A 253 10.51 2.13 10.57
N PRO A 254 11.47 2.59 11.39
CA PRO A 254 12.47 1.73 12.02
C PRO A 254 11.84 0.89 13.14
N THR A 255 11.99 -0.44 13.10
CA THR A 255 11.63 -1.26 14.26
C THR A 255 12.69 -1.16 15.36
N TRP A 256 12.33 -1.54 16.58
CA TRP A 256 13.29 -1.65 17.69
C TRP A 256 14.53 -2.48 17.33
N TRP A 257 14.36 -3.58 16.59
CA TRP A 257 15.47 -4.41 16.10
C TRP A 257 16.37 -3.69 15.09
N ASN A 258 15.82 -2.81 14.22
CA ASN A 258 16.64 -1.98 13.34
C ASN A 258 17.54 -1.04 14.16
N ILE A 259 16.98 -0.40 15.19
CA ILE A 259 17.69 0.56 16.06
C ILE A 259 18.79 -0.15 16.87
N VAL A 260 18.46 -1.25 17.57
CA VAL A 260 19.42 -2.00 18.40
C VAL A 260 20.56 -2.59 17.56
N ARG A 261 20.26 -3.24 16.42
CA ARG A 261 21.27 -3.82 15.52
C ARG A 261 22.21 -2.76 14.92
N HIS A 262 21.78 -1.50 14.87
CA HIS A 262 22.51 -0.41 14.21
C HIS A 262 22.69 0.83 15.09
N PHE A 263 22.81 0.67 16.42
CA PHE A 263 22.86 1.76 17.42
C PHE A 263 23.95 2.85 17.20
N LYS A 264 24.99 2.57 16.41
CA LYS A 264 26.04 3.54 16.02
C LYS A 264 25.73 4.31 14.71
N LYS A 265 24.70 3.91 13.96
CA LYS A 265 24.22 4.53 12.72
C LYS A 265 23.00 5.43 12.99
N SER A 266 22.43 5.99 11.92
CA SER A 266 21.24 6.86 11.92
C SER A 266 20.20 6.42 10.88
N LEU A 267 18.95 6.89 11.03
CA LEU A 267 17.84 6.67 10.08
C LEU A 267 18.26 6.97 8.63
N ARG A 268 18.90 8.14 8.41
CA ARG A 268 19.53 8.58 7.14
C ARG A 268 20.32 7.46 6.46
N THR A 269 21.21 6.82 7.22
CA THR A 269 22.23 5.88 6.71
C THR A 269 21.80 4.42 6.65
N VAL A 270 20.67 4.06 7.27
CA VAL A 270 20.17 2.68 7.28
C VAL A 270 18.95 2.50 6.38
N MET A 271 18.08 3.51 6.30
CA MET A 271 16.74 3.36 5.72
C MET A 271 16.39 4.51 4.78
N ALA A 272 16.41 5.75 5.28
CA ALA A 272 15.84 6.89 4.57
C ALA A 272 16.52 7.17 3.22
N ALA A 273 17.86 7.22 3.14
CA ALA A 273 18.53 7.48 1.86
C ALA A 273 18.17 6.47 0.76
N LYS A 274 18.10 5.17 1.09
CA LYS A 274 17.68 4.12 0.13
C LYS A 274 16.20 4.26 -0.27
N THR A 275 15.36 4.74 0.65
CA THR A 275 13.92 4.94 0.41
C THR A 275 13.70 6.15 -0.48
N THR A 276 14.34 7.29 -0.18
CA THR A 276 14.27 8.52 -0.98
C THR A 276 14.87 8.35 -2.38
N GLU A 277 15.95 7.57 -2.52
CA GLU A 277 16.50 7.18 -3.84
C GLU A 277 15.45 6.44 -4.68
N GLN A 278 14.76 5.45 -4.08
CA GLN A 278 13.72 4.69 -4.74
C GLN A 278 12.47 5.51 -5.03
N ALA A 279 12.05 6.40 -4.12
CA ALA A 279 10.95 7.34 -4.32
C ALA A 279 11.21 8.21 -5.55
N VAL A 280 12.40 8.84 -5.61
CA VAL A 280 12.81 9.65 -6.76
C VAL A 280 12.91 8.82 -8.05
N SER A 281 13.39 7.57 -7.97
CA SER A 281 13.40 6.65 -9.12
C SER A 281 11.98 6.30 -9.59
N TRP A 282 11.04 6.05 -8.68
CA TRP A 282 9.65 5.68 -8.96
C TRP A 282 8.89 6.86 -9.58
N LEU A 283 9.03 8.06 -9.01
CA LEU A 283 8.50 9.32 -9.58
C LEU A 283 9.05 9.55 -11.00
N LYS A 284 10.38 9.46 -11.20
CA LYS A 284 11.02 9.66 -12.52
C LYS A 284 10.66 8.60 -13.56
N LYS A 285 10.20 7.41 -13.15
CA LYS A 285 9.78 6.31 -14.04
C LYS A 285 8.37 6.47 -14.61
N ASN A 286 7.62 7.51 -14.20
CA ASN A 286 6.37 7.95 -14.82
C ASN A 286 5.37 6.81 -15.07
N ASN A 287 4.89 6.15 -14.00
CA ASN A 287 3.66 5.36 -14.12
C ASN A 287 2.46 6.32 -14.30
N VAL A 288 2.13 6.63 -15.55
CA VAL A 288 1.06 7.56 -15.96
C VAL A 288 -0.30 7.19 -15.35
N LEU A 289 -0.50 5.93 -14.94
CA LEU A 289 -1.71 5.46 -14.27
C LEU A 289 -1.88 6.02 -12.85
N LEU A 290 -0.78 6.30 -12.14
CA LEU A 290 -0.80 6.75 -10.73
C LEU A 290 -0.68 8.27 -10.57
N MET A 291 -0.15 8.96 -11.60
CA MET A 291 -0.06 10.43 -11.62
C MET A 291 -1.35 11.19 -11.34
N PRO A 292 -2.57 10.75 -11.76
CA PRO A 292 -3.82 11.43 -11.42
C PRO A 292 -4.17 11.42 -9.93
N PHE A 293 -3.65 10.43 -9.18
CA PHE A 293 -3.97 10.23 -7.76
C PHE A 293 -2.95 10.87 -6.82
N LEU A 294 -1.74 11.17 -7.30
CA LEU A 294 -0.72 11.90 -6.55
C LEU A 294 -1.11 13.36 -6.29
N ASN A 295 -0.58 13.93 -5.20
CA ASN A 295 -0.72 15.35 -4.88
C ASN A 295 0.49 15.82 -4.05
N ILE A 296 0.46 15.66 -2.74
CA ILE A 296 1.62 15.90 -1.88
C ILE A 296 2.46 14.63 -1.81
N VAL A 297 3.79 14.76 -1.83
CA VAL A 297 4.73 13.65 -1.58
C VAL A 297 5.68 14.07 -0.48
N ILE A 298 5.89 13.22 0.52
CA ILE A 298 6.84 13.48 1.62
C ILE A 298 7.92 12.41 1.71
N VAL A 299 9.12 12.82 2.09
CA VAL A 299 10.28 11.96 2.38
C VAL A 299 11.04 12.47 3.61
N ASP A 300 11.85 11.58 4.19
CA ASP A 300 12.97 11.96 5.04
C ASP A 300 14.12 12.53 4.17
N PHE A 301 14.84 13.53 4.68
CA PHE A 301 16.02 14.17 4.07
C PHE A 301 15.77 14.68 2.64
N VAL A 302 14.90 15.68 2.53
CA VAL A 302 14.40 16.27 1.26
C VAL A 302 15.47 16.85 0.33
N GLU A 303 16.71 17.03 0.81
CA GLU A 303 17.85 17.46 0.01
C GLU A 303 18.51 16.33 -0.82
N LEU A 304 18.07 15.08 -0.65
CA LEU A 304 18.62 13.92 -1.35
C LEU A 304 18.04 13.73 -2.77
N PHE A 305 18.89 13.26 -3.69
CA PHE A 305 18.57 12.80 -5.06
C PHE A 305 17.77 13.79 -5.94
N ASP A 306 17.84 15.09 -5.63
CA ASP A 306 17.04 16.15 -6.26
C ASP A 306 15.52 15.94 -6.11
N PHE A 307 15.08 15.43 -4.94
CA PHE A 307 13.67 15.13 -4.64
C PHE A 307 12.73 16.32 -4.93
N CYS A 308 13.00 17.49 -4.35
CA CYS A 308 12.12 18.67 -4.50
C CYS A 308 11.94 19.06 -5.97
N THR A 309 13.05 19.18 -6.71
CA THR A 309 13.06 19.47 -8.16
C THR A 309 12.32 18.39 -8.96
N THR A 310 12.46 17.12 -8.58
CA THR A 310 11.78 16.00 -9.22
C THR A 310 10.25 16.13 -9.10
N VAL A 311 9.74 16.39 -7.89
CA VAL A 311 8.29 16.55 -7.65
C VAL A 311 7.76 17.80 -8.36
N ILE A 312 8.46 18.94 -8.28
CA ILE A 312 8.07 20.19 -8.94
C ILE A 312 7.95 19.98 -10.47
N GLN A 313 8.90 19.25 -11.08
CA GLN A 313 8.89 18.96 -12.51
C GLN A 313 7.70 18.09 -12.97
N LEU A 314 7.06 17.32 -12.08
CA LEU A 314 5.86 16.55 -12.43
C LEU A 314 4.66 17.43 -12.81
N ASN A 315 4.59 18.67 -12.28
CA ASN A 315 3.56 19.64 -12.68
C ASN A 315 3.61 19.98 -14.18
N PHE A 316 4.81 19.92 -14.78
CA PHE A 316 5.07 20.21 -16.19
C PHE A 316 4.97 18.95 -17.08
N HIS A 317 4.83 17.75 -16.51
CA HIS A 317 4.55 16.53 -17.26
C HIS A 317 3.11 16.53 -17.77
N ILE A 318 2.90 17.18 -18.91
CA ILE A 318 1.66 17.05 -19.70
C ILE A 318 1.50 15.57 -20.06
N SER A 319 0.44 14.94 -19.56
CA SER A 319 0.11 13.54 -19.86
C SER A 319 0.20 13.28 -21.37
N PRO A 320 0.80 12.15 -21.82
CA PRO A 320 0.91 11.83 -23.24
C PRO A 320 -0.44 11.90 -23.97
N VAL A 321 -1.56 11.63 -23.29
CA VAL A 321 -2.92 11.77 -23.84
C VAL A 321 -3.25 13.24 -24.10
N ILE A 322 -2.99 14.14 -23.14
CA ILE A 322 -3.25 15.58 -23.27
C ILE A 322 -2.31 16.20 -24.30
N ASN A 323 -1.02 15.84 -24.30
CA ASN A 323 -0.06 16.34 -25.29
C ASN A 323 -0.45 15.89 -26.71
N LYS A 324 -0.88 14.63 -26.86
CA LYS A 324 -1.39 14.11 -28.14
C LYS A 324 -2.69 14.78 -28.56
N LEU A 325 -3.57 15.13 -27.62
CA LEU A 325 -4.82 15.86 -27.89
C LEU A 325 -4.55 17.32 -28.31
N ILE A 326 -3.58 18.00 -27.69
CA ILE A 326 -3.17 19.38 -28.04
C ILE A 326 -2.40 19.42 -29.38
N THR A 327 -1.70 18.35 -29.74
CA THR A 327 -0.96 18.22 -31.01
C THR A 327 -1.74 17.56 -32.14
N MET A 328 -2.99 17.14 -31.92
CA MET A 328 -3.90 16.78 -33.01
C MET A 328 -4.32 18.04 -33.77
N ASP A 329 -4.38 17.95 -35.11
CA ASP A 329 -4.91 19.01 -35.96
C ASP A 329 -6.31 19.44 -35.48
N PRO A 330 -6.56 20.74 -35.21
CA PRO A 330 -7.88 21.25 -34.86
C PRO A 330 -8.99 20.83 -35.84
N MET A 331 -8.69 20.71 -37.13
CA MET A 331 -9.63 20.22 -38.15
C MET A 331 -10.01 18.76 -37.93
N LEU A 332 -9.08 17.94 -37.42
CA LEU A 332 -9.32 16.54 -37.08
C LEU A 332 -10.14 16.41 -35.78
N ILE A 333 -9.87 17.24 -34.77
CA ILE A 333 -10.71 17.32 -33.56
C ILE A 333 -12.15 17.74 -33.91
N CYS A 334 -12.30 18.81 -34.72
CA CYS A 334 -13.61 19.28 -35.16
C CYS A 334 -14.37 18.23 -35.99
N SER A 335 -13.71 17.54 -36.93
CA SER A 335 -14.38 16.51 -37.74
C SER A 335 -14.82 15.30 -36.91
N VAL A 336 -14.05 14.85 -35.91
CA VAL A 336 -14.48 13.80 -34.97
C VAL A 336 -15.68 14.25 -34.13
N LEU A 337 -15.68 15.48 -33.61
CA LEU A 337 -16.82 16.03 -32.86
C LEU A 337 -18.09 16.11 -33.73
N ILE A 338 -17.96 16.57 -34.98
CA ILE A 338 -19.06 16.61 -35.96
C ILE A 338 -19.59 15.19 -36.23
N LEU A 339 -18.72 14.20 -36.38
CA LEU A 339 -19.10 12.81 -36.63
C LEU A 339 -19.83 12.19 -35.41
N LEU A 340 -19.39 12.50 -34.19
CA LEU A 340 -20.10 12.12 -32.96
C LEU A 340 -21.48 12.76 -32.84
N VAL A 341 -21.63 14.04 -33.25
CA VAL A 341 -22.95 14.71 -33.30
C VAL A 341 -23.85 14.04 -34.34
N PHE A 342 -23.35 13.68 -35.53
CA PHE A 342 -24.13 12.93 -36.52
C PHE A 342 -24.53 11.53 -36.03
N MET A 343 -23.63 10.82 -35.34
CA MET A 343 -23.94 9.53 -34.70
C MET A 343 -25.06 9.68 -33.65
N ALA A 344 -24.97 10.69 -32.78
CA ALA A 344 -26.02 10.96 -31.79
C ALA A 344 -27.37 11.30 -32.44
N ILE A 345 -27.38 12.11 -33.50
CA ILE A 345 -28.59 12.41 -34.29
C ILE A 345 -29.15 11.13 -34.93
N GLY A 346 -28.30 10.27 -35.48
CA GLY A 346 -28.68 8.96 -36.03
C GLY A 346 -29.34 8.06 -34.99
N CYS A 347 -28.72 7.92 -33.81
CA CYS A 347 -29.30 7.17 -32.69
C CYS A 347 -30.65 7.74 -32.25
N ILE A 348 -30.80 9.07 -32.19
CA ILE A 348 -32.08 9.74 -31.88
C ILE A 348 -33.13 9.47 -32.97
N GLN A 349 -32.76 9.42 -34.25
CA GLN A 349 -33.68 9.09 -35.35
C GLN A 349 -34.12 7.62 -35.30
N ILE A 350 -33.19 6.68 -35.09
CA ILE A 350 -33.47 5.25 -34.91
C ILE A 350 -34.39 5.03 -33.70
N TYR A 351 -34.13 5.69 -32.57
CA TYR A 351 -34.98 5.63 -31.39
C TYR A 351 -36.39 6.19 -31.65
N LYS A 352 -36.52 7.28 -32.41
CA LYS A 352 -37.82 7.83 -32.85
C LYS A 352 -38.57 6.87 -33.78
N LEU A 353 -37.88 6.15 -34.67
CA LEU A 353 -38.48 5.12 -35.51
C LEU A 353 -38.97 3.93 -34.67
N PHE A 354 -38.15 3.42 -33.75
CA PHE A 354 -38.54 2.36 -32.82
C PHE A 354 -39.74 2.75 -31.94
N LEU A 355 -39.83 3.99 -31.47
CA LEU A 355 -41.00 4.51 -30.76
C LEU A 355 -42.25 4.64 -31.67
N LYS A 356 -42.08 4.99 -32.94
CA LYS A 356 -43.18 5.04 -33.93
C LYS A 356 -43.71 3.65 -34.24
N GLU A 357 -42.83 2.67 -34.41
CA GLU A 357 -43.20 1.27 -34.67
C GLU A 357 -43.90 0.64 -33.47
N ASN A 358 -43.38 0.84 -32.24
CA ASN A 358 -44.08 0.41 -31.02
C ASN A 358 -45.46 1.09 -30.84
N ARG A 359 -45.65 2.33 -31.31
CA ARG A 359 -46.98 2.96 -31.36
C ARG A 359 -47.88 2.30 -32.40
N ASN A 360 -47.37 2.01 -33.59
CA ASN A 360 -48.14 1.30 -34.63
C ASN A 360 -48.58 -0.09 -34.16
N ILE A 361 -47.68 -0.89 -33.58
CA ILE A 361 -47.99 -2.22 -33.03
C ILE A 361 -49.09 -2.13 -31.95
N ARG A 362 -48.99 -1.15 -31.04
CA ARG A 362 -50.06 -0.90 -30.04
C ARG A 362 -51.39 -0.52 -30.68
N HIS A 363 -51.39 0.28 -31.75
CA HIS A 363 -52.62 0.62 -32.48
C HIS A 363 -53.23 -0.58 -33.23
N VAL A 364 -52.41 -1.43 -33.85
CA VAL A 364 -52.87 -2.67 -34.50
C VAL A 364 -53.50 -3.59 -33.48
N ASN A 365 -52.81 -3.88 -32.36
CA ASN A 365 -53.34 -4.75 -31.30
C ASN A 365 -54.63 -4.19 -30.67
N LEU A 366 -54.75 -2.86 -30.51
CA LEU A 366 -55.99 -2.22 -30.05
C LEU A 366 -57.14 -2.38 -31.05
N ASN A 367 -56.86 -2.27 -32.35
CA ASN A 367 -57.85 -2.45 -33.40
C ASN A 367 -58.28 -3.92 -33.53
N GLU A 368 -57.36 -4.88 -33.38
CA GLU A 368 -57.69 -6.31 -33.33
C GLU A 368 -58.52 -6.66 -32.10
N LEU A 369 -58.17 -6.15 -30.91
CA LEU A 369 -58.98 -6.33 -29.69
C LEU A 369 -60.38 -5.70 -29.81
N ALA A 370 -60.51 -4.58 -30.53
CA ALA A 370 -61.81 -3.99 -30.85
C ALA A 370 -62.60 -4.85 -31.86
N ALA A 371 -61.96 -5.36 -32.90
CA ALA A 371 -62.57 -6.27 -33.88
C ALA A 371 -63.02 -7.59 -33.23
N GLN A 372 -62.19 -8.21 -32.39
CA GLN A 372 -62.55 -9.40 -31.61
C GLN A 372 -63.71 -9.11 -30.65
N ARG A 373 -63.74 -7.95 -29.97
CA ARG A 373 -64.89 -7.55 -29.14
C ARG A 373 -66.18 -7.39 -29.95
N ASN A 374 -66.11 -6.86 -31.17
CA ASN A 374 -67.27 -6.72 -32.04
C ASN A 374 -67.74 -8.08 -32.60
N ASN A 375 -66.82 -8.95 -33.03
CA ASN A 375 -67.14 -10.32 -33.45
C ASN A 375 -67.75 -11.13 -32.30
N ASN A 376 -67.20 -11.05 -31.08
CA ASN A 376 -67.75 -11.72 -29.91
C ASN A 376 -69.13 -11.18 -29.51
N ARG A 377 -69.39 -9.87 -29.69
CA ARG A 377 -70.74 -9.28 -29.53
C ARG A 377 -71.72 -9.80 -30.58
N GLN A 378 -71.32 -9.86 -31.84
CA GLN A 378 -72.14 -10.43 -32.91
C GLN A 378 -72.41 -11.92 -32.68
N GLN A 379 -71.41 -12.71 -32.27
CA GLN A 379 -71.59 -14.11 -31.90
C GLN A 379 -72.49 -14.29 -30.67
N GLN A 380 -72.41 -13.43 -29.65
CA GLN A 380 -73.35 -13.48 -28.52
C GLN A 380 -74.79 -13.07 -28.90
N GLN A 381 -74.96 -12.14 -29.84
CA GLN A 381 -76.27 -11.80 -30.39
C GLN A 381 -76.84 -12.93 -31.26
N ALA A 382 -76.03 -13.53 -32.13
CA ALA A 382 -76.40 -14.69 -32.95
C ALA A 382 -76.70 -15.93 -32.09
N ALA A 383 -75.91 -16.21 -31.06
CA ALA A 383 -76.16 -17.30 -30.12
C ALA A 383 -77.47 -17.08 -29.33
N ARG A 384 -77.78 -15.84 -28.93
CA ARG A 384 -79.08 -15.50 -28.32
C ARG A 384 -80.26 -15.67 -29.28
N ALA A 385 -80.05 -15.50 -30.58
CA ALA A 385 -81.06 -15.83 -31.59
C ALA A 385 -81.19 -17.35 -31.84
N LEU A 386 -80.09 -18.10 -31.84
CA LEU A 386 -80.04 -19.52 -32.19
C LEU A 386 -80.40 -20.49 -31.05
N VAL A 387 -80.25 -20.09 -29.78
CA VAL A 387 -80.77 -20.88 -28.64
C VAL A 387 -82.32 -20.97 -28.66
N GLY A 388 -82.98 -20.18 -29.51
CA GLY A 388 -84.40 -20.32 -29.84
C GLY A 388 -84.78 -21.43 -30.84
N GLY A 389 -83.91 -22.41 -31.18
CA GLY A 389 -84.24 -23.40 -32.23
C GLY A 389 -83.50 -24.76 -32.25
N ARG A 390 -84.13 -25.78 -31.66
CA ARG A 390 -84.20 -27.22 -32.04
C ARG A 390 -83.06 -27.94 -32.84
N HIS A 391 -82.57 -29.03 -32.23
CA HIS A 391 -82.24 -30.37 -32.80
C HIS A 391 -81.01 -30.67 -33.74
N ALA A 392 -80.14 -31.58 -33.24
CA ALA A 392 -79.59 -32.82 -33.85
C ALA A 392 -78.49 -32.84 -34.97
N GLY A 393 -77.47 -33.73 -34.83
CA GLY A 393 -77.12 -34.66 -35.94
C GLY A 393 -75.68 -35.00 -36.46
N GLY A 394 -74.60 -35.19 -35.67
CA GLY A 394 -73.37 -35.96 -36.08
C GLY A 394 -72.43 -35.37 -37.19
N VAL A 395 -71.35 -36.01 -37.71
CA VAL A 395 -70.45 -37.13 -37.28
C VAL A 395 -69.12 -37.20 -38.14
N ARG A 396 -67.92 -37.33 -37.50
CA ARG A 396 -66.57 -37.80 -38.03
C ARG A 396 -65.87 -37.00 -39.20
N ARG A 397 -64.58 -37.17 -39.61
CA ARG A 397 -63.42 -38.09 -39.29
C ARG A 397 -61.99 -37.41 -39.42
N ARG A 398 -60.87 -38.17 -39.49
CA ARG A 398 -59.42 -37.78 -39.38
C ARG A 398 -58.53 -38.22 -40.59
N ASN A 399 -57.21 -37.87 -40.63
CA ASN A 399 -56.10 -38.70 -41.15
C ASN A 399 -54.65 -38.31 -40.65
N VAL A 400 -53.60 -39.12 -40.93
CA VAL A 400 -52.17 -39.11 -40.42
C VAL A 400 -51.16 -39.68 -41.51
N ALA A 401 -49.81 -39.73 -41.32
CA ALA A 401 -48.72 -39.89 -42.36
C ALA A 401 -47.52 -40.88 -42.06
N ALA A 402 -46.60 -41.22 -43.04
CA ALA A 402 -45.23 -41.87 -42.91
C ALA A 402 -44.42 -42.25 -44.25
N ALA A 403 -43.05 -42.39 -44.19
CA ALA A 403 -42.00 -43.24 -44.90
C ALA A 403 -41.57 -43.19 -46.44
N ASP A 404 -40.47 -43.87 -46.96
CA ASP A 404 -38.95 -43.67 -46.89
C ASP A 404 -38.04 -44.63 -47.81
N ASP A 405 -36.72 -44.30 -48.05
CA ASP A 405 -35.44 -45.10 -48.42
C ASP A 405 -34.96 -45.64 -49.88
N GLY A 406 -33.62 -45.87 -50.19
CA GLY A 406 -33.02 -46.54 -51.47
C GLY A 406 -31.49 -46.38 -51.97
N SER A 407 -30.87 -47.22 -52.90
CA SER A 407 -29.41 -47.14 -53.47
C SER A 407 -28.91 -48.03 -54.73
N GLY A 408 -27.65 -47.87 -55.32
CA GLY A 408 -26.89 -48.67 -56.42
C GLY A 408 -25.67 -47.93 -57.17
N SER A 409 -24.81 -48.29 -58.21
CA SER A 409 -23.99 -49.43 -58.88
C SER A 409 -23.05 -48.85 -60.08
N ASP A 410 -22.09 -49.38 -60.95
CA ASP A 410 -21.22 -50.60 -61.32
C ASP A 410 -19.92 -50.33 -62.28
N SER A 411 -19.41 -51.23 -63.21
CA SER A 411 -18.01 -51.34 -63.89
C SER A 411 -17.92 -51.94 -65.38
N GLY A 412 -16.83 -52.24 -66.23
CA GLY A 412 -15.32 -52.04 -66.46
C GLY A 412 -14.55 -53.00 -67.52
N GLY A 413 -13.42 -52.66 -68.29
CA GLY A 413 -12.51 -53.64 -69.07
C GLY A 413 -11.56 -53.30 -70.36
N GLU A 414 -10.51 -54.15 -70.69
CA GLU A 414 -9.74 -54.58 -71.98
C GLU A 414 -8.36 -54.05 -72.68
N GLU A 415 -7.78 -54.75 -73.73
CA GLU A 415 -6.30 -54.97 -74.14
C GLU A 415 -5.76 -54.81 -75.65
N SER A 416 -4.40 -55.00 -75.97
CA SER A 416 -3.77 -55.59 -77.26
C SER A 416 -2.18 -55.66 -77.42
N GLU A 417 -1.58 -56.44 -78.40
CA GLU A 417 -0.10 -56.85 -78.57
C GLU A 417 0.46 -56.98 -80.05
N ILE A 418 1.80 -57.09 -80.34
CA ILE A 418 2.47 -57.59 -81.63
C ILE A 418 4.02 -57.88 -81.56
N LYS A 419 4.67 -58.58 -82.56
CA LYS A 419 6.01 -59.29 -82.49
C LYS A 419 7.09 -59.10 -83.64
N LEU A 420 8.31 -59.68 -83.47
CA LEU A 420 9.55 -59.70 -84.33
C LEU A 420 9.85 -61.08 -85.01
N PRO A 421 10.81 -61.24 -85.98
CA PRO A 421 12.09 -61.99 -85.69
C PRO A 421 13.35 -61.82 -86.63
N GLY A 422 14.53 -62.31 -86.21
CA GLY A 422 15.77 -62.52 -87.04
C GLY A 422 16.97 -63.21 -86.33
N LYS A 423 17.73 -64.12 -86.98
CA LYS A 423 18.71 -65.07 -86.36
C LYS A 423 20.09 -64.48 -85.93
N VAL A 424 20.76 -65.08 -84.93
CA VAL A 424 22.06 -64.62 -84.33
C VAL A 424 23.00 -65.76 -83.91
N GLY A 425 24.33 -65.60 -84.11
CA GLY A 425 25.40 -66.57 -83.78
C GLY A 425 26.36 -66.22 -82.61
N LYS A 426 27.62 -66.67 -82.70
CA LYS A 426 28.64 -66.90 -81.63
C LYS A 426 28.77 -65.81 -80.52
N LYS A 427 28.54 -64.52 -80.81
CA LYS A 427 28.43 -63.43 -79.80
C LYS A 427 27.42 -63.75 -78.67
N ARG A 428 26.39 -64.55 -78.95
CA ARG A 428 25.30 -64.91 -78.03
C ARG A 428 25.76 -65.69 -76.79
N LEU A 429 26.84 -66.46 -76.86
CA LEU A 429 27.33 -67.26 -75.73
C LEU A 429 28.11 -66.41 -74.70
N ALA A 430 29.00 -65.52 -75.17
CA ALA A 430 29.65 -64.55 -74.28
C ALA A 430 28.63 -63.62 -73.61
N LYS A 431 27.58 -63.22 -74.35
CA LYS A 431 26.44 -62.45 -73.82
C LYS A 431 25.60 -63.21 -72.78
N LEU A 432 25.69 -64.54 -72.70
CA LEU A 432 25.05 -65.33 -71.65
C LEU A 432 25.87 -65.34 -70.36
N ARG A 433 27.18 -65.65 -70.41
CA ARG A 433 28.05 -65.58 -69.20
C ARG A 433 28.08 -64.18 -68.59
N ALA A 434 28.24 -63.13 -69.41
CA ALA A 434 28.18 -61.75 -68.94
C ALA A 434 26.77 -61.29 -68.48
N LYS A 435 25.72 -62.09 -68.71
CA LYS A 435 24.39 -61.89 -68.09
C LYS A 435 24.28 -62.59 -66.73
N GLU A 436 25.00 -63.69 -66.56
CA GLU A 436 25.00 -64.54 -65.36
C GLU A 436 25.87 -63.94 -64.25
N GLU A 437 27.11 -63.52 -64.57
CA GLU A 437 27.96 -62.71 -63.68
C GLU A 437 27.24 -61.41 -63.26
N ARG A 438 26.56 -60.75 -64.21
CA ARG A 438 25.74 -59.55 -63.96
C ARG A 438 24.43 -59.84 -63.22
N LYS A 439 24.00 -61.11 -63.09
CA LYS A 439 22.93 -61.50 -62.17
C LYS A 439 23.49 -61.58 -60.76
N GLN A 440 24.55 -62.38 -60.55
CA GLN A 440 25.18 -62.55 -59.23
C GLN A 440 25.64 -61.22 -58.61
N ALA A 441 26.24 -60.33 -59.42
CA ALA A 441 26.64 -58.99 -58.96
C ALA A 441 25.46 -58.12 -58.52
N ARG A 442 24.27 -58.27 -59.13
CA ARG A 442 23.04 -57.58 -58.71
C ARG A 442 22.43 -58.19 -57.46
N GLU A 443 22.48 -59.51 -57.35
CA GLU A 443 21.94 -60.29 -56.24
C GLU A 443 22.67 -59.90 -54.94
N ALA A 444 24.01 -59.86 -54.98
CA ALA A 444 24.82 -59.35 -53.87
C ALA A 444 24.60 -57.85 -53.57
N GLU A 445 24.44 -57.00 -54.60
CA GLU A 445 24.14 -55.57 -54.41
C GLU A 445 22.74 -55.34 -53.80
N GLU A 446 21.78 -56.21 -54.09
CA GLU A 446 20.43 -56.17 -53.50
C GLU A 446 20.41 -56.69 -52.06
N GLU A 447 21.20 -57.73 -51.73
CA GLU A 447 21.41 -58.16 -50.34
C GLU A 447 22.11 -57.10 -49.48
N GLU A 448 23.19 -56.46 -49.98
CA GLU A 448 23.86 -55.37 -49.27
C GLU A 448 22.90 -54.19 -49.02
N ARG A 449 22.11 -53.81 -50.05
CA ARG A 449 21.08 -52.76 -49.90
C ARG A 449 19.96 -53.16 -48.94
N ALA A 450 19.58 -54.45 -48.86
CA ALA A 450 18.58 -54.92 -47.91
C ALA A 450 19.08 -54.87 -46.45
N LEU A 451 20.29 -55.37 -46.19
CA LEU A 451 20.88 -55.37 -44.85
C LEU A 451 21.18 -53.94 -44.36
N LYS A 452 21.60 -53.06 -45.26
CA LYS A 452 21.77 -51.63 -44.95
C LYS A 452 20.46 -50.94 -44.56
N ARG A 453 19.35 -51.24 -45.26
CA ARG A 453 18.01 -50.71 -44.93
C ARG A 453 17.54 -51.16 -43.55
N GLN A 454 17.66 -52.45 -43.23
CA GLN A 454 17.28 -52.97 -41.92
C GLN A 454 18.03 -52.28 -40.77
N LEU A 455 19.35 -52.07 -40.93
CA LEU A 455 20.17 -51.36 -39.94
C LEU A 455 19.82 -49.87 -39.81
N GLU A 456 19.36 -49.24 -40.90
CA GLU A 456 18.90 -47.85 -40.91
C GLU A 456 17.52 -47.70 -40.26
N GLU A 457 16.62 -48.65 -40.50
CA GLU A 457 15.27 -48.73 -39.91
C GLU A 457 15.32 -49.01 -38.40
N GLU A 458 16.16 -49.94 -37.94
CA GLU A 458 16.38 -50.20 -36.50
C GLU A 458 16.93 -48.96 -35.76
N ARG A 459 17.81 -48.19 -36.43
CA ARG A 459 18.34 -46.93 -35.90
C ARG A 459 17.28 -45.83 -35.85
N ALA A 460 16.40 -45.76 -36.85
CA ALA A 460 15.28 -44.82 -36.87
C ALA A 460 14.27 -45.13 -35.75
N GLU A 461 13.94 -46.40 -35.50
CA GLU A 461 13.04 -46.80 -34.40
C GLU A 461 13.67 -46.49 -33.03
N LYS A 462 14.95 -46.80 -32.83
CA LYS A 462 15.69 -46.47 -31.60
C LYS A 462 15.84 -44.97 -31.38
N ARG A 463 15.86 -44.16 -32.44
CA ARG A 463 15.86 -42.70 -32.35
C ARG A 463 14.49 -42.19 -31.92
N ARG A 464 13.41 -42.60 -32.60
CA ARG A 464 12.03 -42.21 -32.28
C ARG A 464 11.68 -42.50 -30.82
N LYS A 465 12.02 -43.69 -30.31
CA LYS A 465 11.74 -44.05 -28.90
C LYS A 465 12.46 -43.17 -27.88
N ARG A 466 13.60 -42.56 -28.24
CA ARG A 466 14.28 -41.58 -27.38
C ARG A 466 13.63 -40.21 -27.44
N GLU A 467 13.26 -39.76 -28.64
CA GLU A 467 12.56 -38.49 -28.84
C GLU A 467 11.19 -38.51 -28.12
N GLU A 468 10.45 -39.62 -28.22
CA GLU A 468 9.20 -39.87 -27.48
C GLU A 468 9.41 -39.91 -25.94
N GLU A 469 10.55 -40.41 -25.44
CA GLU A 469 10.88 -40.46 -24.00
C GLU A 469 11.43 -39.12 -23.45
N GLU A 470 12.05 -38.29 -24.30
CA GLU A 470 12.53 -36.95 -23.95
C GLU A 470 11.37 -35.95 -23.89
N GLU A 471 10.46 -35.96 -24.88
CA GLU A 471 9.23 -35.15 -24.86
C GLU A 471 8.39 -35.41 -23.59
N GLU A 472 8.24 -36.67 -23.17
CA GLU A 472 7.42 -37.01 -22.01
C GLU A 472 8.03 -36.50 -20.70
N LYS A 473 9.37 -36.47 -20.60
CA LYS A 473 10.08 -35.85 -19.47
C LYS A 473 10.01 -34.33 -19.50
N GLU A 474 9.93 -33.72 -20.68
CA GLU A 474 9.74 -32.28 -20.82
C GLU A 474 8.32 -31.87 -20.42
N ARG A 475 7.30 -32.55 -20.92
CA ARG A 475 5.89 -32.38 -20.50
C ARG A 475 5.72 -32.53 -18.97
N GLN A 476 6.38 -33.50 -18.34
CA GLN A 476 6.31 -33.67 -16.89
C GLN A 476 6.95 -32.51 -16.11
N LYS A 477 8.08 -31.97 -16.58
CA LYS A 477 8.72 -30.78 -15.99
C LYS A 477 7.86 -29.54 -16.12
N GLU A 478 7.30 -29.26 -17.31
CA GLU A 478 6.39 -28.13 -17.51
C GLU A 478 5.18 -28.21 -16.56
N LEU A 479 4.62 -29.42 -16.36
CA LEU A 479 3.50 -29.64 -15.46
C LEU A 479 3.88 -29.46 -13.97
N GLU A 480 5.12 -29.74 -13.60
CA GLU A 480 5.64 -29.51 -12.24
C GLU A 480 5.96 -28.03 -11.99
N GLU A 481 6.66 -27.37 -12.93
CA GLU A 481 6.99 -25.95 -12.87
C GLU A 481 5.72 -25.08 -12.85
N LYS A 482 4.73 -25.40 -13.69
CA LYS A 482 3.44 -24.71 -13.69
C LYS A 482 2.68 -24.87 -12.36
N ARG A 483 2.70 -26.06 -11.76
CA ARG A 483 2.09 -26.29 -10.43
C ARG A 483 2.83 -25.53 -9.33
N ARG A 484 4.16 -25.46 -9.36
CA ARG A 484 4.94 -24.61 -8.45
C ARG A 484 4.57 -23.13 -8.62
N LEU A 485 4.46 -22.64 -9.85
CA LEU A 485 4.09 -21.24 -10.14
C LEU A 485 2.65 -20.91 -9.71
N GLU A 486 1.71 -21.86 -9.82
CA GLU A 486 0.34 -21.70 -9.30
C GLU A 486 0.29 -21.75 -7.76
N GLU A 487 1.09 -22.60 -7.10
CA GLU A 487 1.18 -22.63 -5.64
C GLU A 487 1.88 -21.39 -5.06
N GLU A 488 2.91 -20.89 -5.74
CA GLU A 488 3.63 -19.66 -5.40
C GLU A 488 2.71 -18.44 -5.53
N LYS A 489 2.01 -18.28 -6.66
CA LYS A 489 0.97 -17.25 -6.83
C LYS A 489 -0.16 -17.36 -5.82
N ARG A 490 -0.57 -18.58 -5.44
CA ARG A 490 -1.60 -18.77 -4.40
C ARG A 490 -1.09 -18.29 -3.04
N LYS A 491 0.18 -18.55 -2.69
CA LYS A 491 0.80 -18.02 -1.46
C LYS A 491 0.94 -16.50 -1.50
N GLU A 492 1.41 -15.91 -2.61
CA GLU A 492 1.43 -14.45 -2.80
C GLU A 492 0.04 -13.84 -2.63
N GLN A 493 -1.01 -14.49 -3.12
CA GLN A 493 -2.38 -14.00 -3.02
C GLN A 493 -3.02 -14.25 -1.65
N GLU A 494 -2.67 -15.34 -0.95
CA GLU A 494 -3.02 -15.61 0.45
C GLU A 494 -2.33 -14.58 1.39
N GLU A 495 -1.06 -14.24 1.14
CA GLU A 495 -0.37 -13.15 1.84
C GLU A 495 -0.98 -11.79 1.51
N TYR A 496 -1.28 -11.49 0.25
CA TYR A 496 -1.95 -10.25 -0.17
C TYR A 496 -3.34 -10.11 0.48
N GLU A 497 -4.13 -11.18 0.59
CA GLU A 497 -5.41 -11.14 1.32
C GLU A 497 -5.23 -10.98 2.83
N LYS A 498 -4.17 -11.54 3.42
CA LYS A 498 -3.84 -11.35 4.84
C LYS A 498 -3.40 -9.91 5.12
N LEU A 499 -2.59 -9.33 4.24
CA LEU A 499 -2.20 -7.91 4.26
C LEU A 499 -3.40 -7.00 4.06
N LYS A 500 -4.28 -7.30 3.09
CA LYS A 500 -5.54 -6.57 2.87
C LYS A 500 -6.48 -6.59 4.08
N LYS A 501 -6.47 -7.66 4.88
CA LYS A 501 -7.20 -7.75 6.15
C LYS A 501 -6.51 -7.00 7.29
N GLY A 502 -5.21 -6.71 7.16
CA GLY A 502 -4.45 -5.79 8.03
C GLY A 502 -4.52 -4.32 7.62
N PHE A 503 -4.87 -4.00 6.37
CA PHE A 503 -5.09 -2.63 5.89
C PHE A 503 -6.47 -2.06 6.30
N THR A 504 -6.88 -2.29 7.55
CA THR A 504 -7.80 -1.37 8.22
C THR A 504 -7.12 -0.01 8.32
N VAL A 505 -7.66 0.99 7.62
CA VAL A 505 -7.14 2.35 7.67
C VAL A 505 -7.35 2.88 9.09
N GLU A 506 -6.26 3.04 9.85
CA GLU A 506 -6.27 3.65 11.17
C GLU A 506 -6.77 5.10 11.05
N GLU A 507 -7.73 5.50 11.90
CA GLU A 507 -8.28 6.85 11.85
C GLU A 507 -7.20 7.88 12.24
N GLN A 508 -6.98 8.88 11.39
CA GLN A 508 -6.13 10.03 11.72
C GLN A 508 -6.70 10.76 12.96
N GLY A 509 -5.90 10.93 14.00
CA GLY A 509 -6.21 11.83 15.11
C GLY A 509 -6.98 11.23 16.30
N CYS A 510 -6.57 10.05 16.78
CA CYS A 510 -6.81 9.61 18.17
C CYS A 510 -5.61 8.78 18.67
N ASP A 511 -5.35 8.81 19.98
CA ASP A 511 -4.31 7.97 20.59
C ASP A 511 -4.72 6.48 20.56
N VAL A 512 -4.21 5.72 19.59
CA VAL A 512 -4.13 4.26 19.71
C VAL A 512 -3.06 3.95 20.74
N ASP A 513 -3.47 3.33 21.85
CA ASP A 513 -2.65 3.31 23.06
C ASP A 513 -1.51 2.28 22.98
N ILE A 514 -0.37 2.68 22.38
CA ILE A 514 0.89 1.90 22.29
C ILE A 514 1.44 1.49 23.68
N ASN A 515 0.81 1.98 24.76
CA ASN A 515 1.05 1.48 26.10
C ASN A 515 0.48 0.09 26.36
N GLU A 516 -0.53 -0.41 25.65
CA GLU A 516 -1.24 -1.63 26.09
C GLU A 516 -0.33 -2.87 26.05
N ASP A 517 0.29 -3.19 24.90
CA ASP A 517 1.27 -4.29 24.78
C ASP A 517 2.48 -4.13 25.73
N THR A 518 3.01 -2.91 25.87
CA THR A 518 4.22 -2.66 26.66
C THR A 518 3.97 -2.57 28.17
N ALA A 519 2.77 -2.17 28.59
CA ALA A 519 2.33 -2.23 29.98
C ALA A 519 1.97 -3.66 30.39
N ASN A 520 1.32 -4.43 29.51
CA ASN A 520 1.06 -5.86 29.75
C ASN A 520 2.37 -6.62 29.94
N LEU A 521 3.35 -6.47 29.03
CA LEU A 521 4.67 -7.12 29.16
C LEU A 521 5.48 -6.64 30.39
N LEU A 522 5.21 -5.45 30.94
CA LEU A 522 5.81 -4.98 32.19
C LEU A 522 5.10 -5.54 33.42
N LYS A 523 3.78 -5.63 33.38
CA LYS A 523 2.94 -6.24 34.42
C LYS A 523 3.24 -7.73 34.55
N GLU A 524 3.30 -8.45 33.43
CA GLU A 524 3.69 -9.87 33.38
C GLU A 524 5.08 -10.13 33.97
N PHE A 525 6.05 -9.26 33.66
CA PHE A 525 7.41 -9.34 34.21
C PHE A 525 7.41 -9.22 35.74
N VAL A 526 6.68 -8.24 36.28
CA VAL A 526 6.55 -8.04 37.74
C VAL A 526 5.77 -9.19 38.39
N GLU A 527 4.63 -9.59 37.81
CA GLU A 527 3.81 -10.70 38.33
C GLU A 527 4.56 -12.03 38.32
N TYR A 528 5.38 -12.32 37.30
CA TYR A 528 6.17 -13.54 37.22
C TYR A 528 7.19 -13.60 38.37
N ILE A 529 7.92 -12.51 38.63
CA ILE A 529 8.88 -12.42 39.75
C ILE A 529 8.17 -12.58 41.10
N GLN A 530 7.02 -11.94 41.28
CA GLN A 530 6.25 -12.03 42.53
C GLN A 530 5.71 -13.44 42.80
N LYS A 531 5.27 -14.17 41.75
CA LYS A 531 4.75 -15.54 41.86
C LYS A 531 5.85 -16.59 42.04
N ALA A 532 6.98 -16.41 41.37
CA ALA A 532 8.09 -17.36 41.40
C ALA A 532 8.95 -17.26 42.67
N LYS A 533 8.94 -16.11 43.38
CA LYS A 533 9.67 -15.81 44.63
C LYS A 533 11.20 -15.81 44.51
N VAL A 534 11.82 -16.80 43.85
CA VAL A 534 13.27 -16.91 43.59
C VAL A 534 13.47 -17.22 42.11
N VAL A 535 14.23 -16.39 41.38
CA VAL A 535 14.39 -16.52 39.91
C VAL A 535 15.87 -16.38 39.50
N SER A 536 16.30 -17.16 38.50
CA SER A 536 17.62 -16.96 37.86
C SER A 536 17.59 -15.82 36.84
N MET A 537 18.64 -14.99 36.80
CA MET A 537 18.75 -13.92 35.80
C MET A 537 18.76 -14.46 34.35
N GLU A 538 19.28 -15.68 34.14
CA GLU A 538 19.34 -16.33 32.82
C GLU A 538 17.99 -16.91 32.39
N GLU A 539 17.21 -17.41 33.35
CA GLU A 539 15.85 -17.92 33.15
C GLU A 539 14.89 -16.78 32.81
N LEU A 540 14.96 -15.66 33.54
CA LEU A 540 14.19 -14.45 33.24
C LEU A 540 14.60 -13.82 31.90
N ALA A 541 15.90 -13.88 31.54
CA ALA A 541 16.39 -13.46 30.23
C ALA A 541 15.83 -14.33 29.10
N GLY A 542 15.80 -15.66 29.28
CA GLY A 542 15.18 -16.59 28.33
C GLY A 542 13.68 -16.33 28.17
N GLN A 543 12.94 -16.29 29.29
CA GLN A 543 11.48 -16.15 29.35
C GLN A 543 10.97 -14.86 28.69
N PHE A 544 11.68 -13.74 28.87
CA PHE A 544 11.30 -12.43 28.29
C PHE A 544 12.13 -12.03 27.06
N HIS A 545 12.93 -12.95 26.52
CA HIS A 545 13.81 -12.76 25.35
C HIS A 545 14.74 -11.53 25.44
N MET A 546 15.17 -11.20 26.67
CA MET A 546 16.10 -10.11 26.97
C MET A 546 17.53 -10.66 27.14
N ARG A 547 18.54 -9.78 27.15
CA ARG A 547 19.91 -10.18 27.57
C ARG A 547 20.00 -10.14 29.10
N THR A 548 20.81 -11.02 29.68
CA THR A 548 21.02 -11.09 31.15
C THR A 548 21.46 -9.75 31.76
N THR A 549 22.25 -8.94 31.03
CA THR A 549 22.61 -7.56 31.43
C THR A 549 21.40 -6.66 31.58
N ASP A 550 20.48 -6.73 30.61
CA ASP A 550 19.33 -5.85 30.50
C ASP A 550 18.26 -6.23 31.55
N VAL A 551 18.18 -7.52 31.89
CA VAL A 551 17.43 -8.05 33.03
C VAL A 551 17.98 -7.54 34.36
N ILE A 552 19.30 -7.61 34.56
CA ILE A 552 19.97 -7.15 35.79
C ILE A 552 19.70 -5.65 36.02
N ASP A 553 19.81 -4.83 34.98
CA ASP A 553 19.60 -3.39 35.10
C ASP A 553 18.11 -3.03 35.23
N ARG A 554 17.19 -3.77 34.59
CA ARG A 554 15.73 -3.65 34.79
C ARG A 554 15.32 -3.99 36.23
N LEU A 555 15.90 -5.02 36.84
CA LEU A 555 15.66 -5.39 38.24
C LEU A 555 16.23 -4.36 39.22
N LYS A 556 17.42 -3.79 38.96
CA LYS A 556 17.97 -2.69 39.77
C LYS A 556 17.08 -1.46 39.76
N SER A 557 16.47 -1.10 38.61
CA SER A 557 15.51 0.00 38.56
C SER A 557 14.27 -0.33 39.40
N LEU A 558 13.63 -1.49 39.17
CA LEU A 558 12.42 -1.87 39.89
C LEU A 558 12.61 -1.95 41.42
N LEU A 559 13.83 -2.22 41.91
CA LEU A 559 14.22 -2.07 43.32
C LEU A 559 14.35 -0.60 43.76
N ALA A 560 14.95 0.26 42.96
CA ALA A 560 15.13 1.68 43.26
C ALA A 560 13.79 2.46 43.25
N ASP A 561 12.88 2.09 42.36
CA ASP A 561 11.54 2.67 42.20
C ASP A 561 10.50 2.08 43.17
N GLY A 562 10.89 1.11 44.02
CA GLY A 562 10.02 0.48 45.03
C GLY A 562 8.93 -0.45 44.49
N MET A 563 8.85 -0.63 43.16
CA MET A 563 7.89 -1.51 42.48
C MET A 563 8.15 -3.00 42.74
N LEU A 564 9.39 -3.37 43.02
CA LEU A 564 9.79 -4.66 43.55
C LEU A 564 10.64 -4.46 44.81
N THR A 565 10.53 -5.40 45.74
CA THR A 565 11.33 -5.47 46.97
C THR A 565 12.00 -6.83 47.02
N GLY A 566 13.30 -6.88 47.33
CA GLY A 566 14.08 -8.10 47.18
C GLY A 566 15.59 -7.90 47.24
N VAL A 567 16.32 -9.01 47.07
CA VAL A 567 17.78 -9.08 47.17
C VAL A 567 18.36 -9.79 45.94
N ILE A 568 19.47 -9.28 45.42
CA ILE A 568 20.25 -9.92 44.36
C ILE A 568 21.39 -10.71 45.02
N ASP A 569 21.46 -12.01 44.75
CA ASP A 569 22.51 -12.93 45.19
C ASP A 569 23.79 -12.78 44.33
N ASP A 570 24.97 -13.02 44.91
CA ASP A 570 26.25 -12.93 44.17
C ASP A 570 26.37 -13.98 43.05
N ARG A 571 25.52 -15.00 43.11
CA ARG A 571 25.39 -16.12 42.16
C ARG A 571 24.41 -15.85 41.01
N GLY A 572 23.93 -14.62 40.86
CA GLY A 572 23.04 -14.25 39.75
C GLY A 572 21.59 -14.71 39.91
N LYS A 573 21.08 -14.74 41.15
CA LYS A 573 19.66 -14.97 41.45
C LYS A 573 19.01 -13.71 42.03
N PHE A 574 17.71 -13.56 41.81
CA PHE A 574 16.88 -12.56 42.48
C PHE A 574 15.91 -13.25 43.44
N ILE A 575 15.84 -12.75 44.68
CA ILE A 575 14.89 -13.21 45.70
C ILE A 575 13.92 -12.07 45.99
N PHE A 576 12.64 -12.26 45.69
CA PHE A 576 11.57 -11.34 46.03
C PHE A 576 11.21 -11.48 47.53
N VAL A 577 11.20 -10.35 48.24
CA VAL A 577 10.90 -10.27 49.68
C VAL A 577 9.84 -9.20 49.86
N THR A 578 8.68 -9.56 50.42
CA THR A 578 7.56 -8.61 50.51
C THR A 578 7.88 -7.46 51.47
N GLU A 579 7.16 -6.35 51.33
CA GLU A 579 7.34 -5.19 52.22
C GLU A 579 7.08 -5.57 53.70
N ASP A 580 6.19 -6.52 53.97
CA ASP A 580 5.87 -6.97 55.32
C ASP A 580 6.90 -7.98 55.87
N GLU A 581 7.44 -8.87 55.03
CA GLU A 581 8.62 -9.70 55.36
C GLU A 581 9.82 -8.80 55.73
N MET A 582 10.05 -7.74 54.94
CA MET A 582 11.09 -6.74 55.19
C MET A 582 10.86 -5.95 56.49
N LYS A 583 9.62 -5.48 56.74
CA LYS A 583 9.24 -4.79 58.00
C LYS A 583 9.43 -5.69 59.21
N ALA A 584 9.12 -6.99 59.12
CA ALA A 584 9.31 -7.94 60.21
C ALA A 584 10.80 -8.13 60.56
N ILE A 585 11.67 -8.30 59.56
CA ILE A 585 13.13 -8.39 59.74
C ILE A 585 13.68 -7.08 60.36
N VAL A 586 13.29 -5.91 59.84
CA VAL A 586 13.69 -4.59 60.37
C VAL A 586 13.22 -4.40 61.82
N THR A 587 12.04 -4.90 62.17
CA THR A 587 11.48 -4.82 63.53
C THR A 587 12.30 -5.68 64.51
N PHE A 588 12.66 -6.90 64.13
CA PHE A 588 13.52 -7.79 64.93
C PHE A 588 14.91 -7.19 65.18
N ILE A 589 15.54 -6.63 64.16
CA ILE A 589 16.84 -5.94 64.29
C ILE A 589 16.73 -4.76 65.27
N LYS A 590 15.68 -3.93 65.14
CA LYS A 590 15.44 -2.79 66.05
C LYS A 590 15.12 -3.21 67.49
N GLN A 591 14.48 -4.35 67.70
CA GLN A 591 14.13 -4.85 69.04
C GLN A 591 15.33 -5.49 69.79
N ARG A 592 16.21 -6.20 69.08
CA ARG A 592 17.41 -6.83 69.70
C ARG A 592 18.66 -5.95 69.70
N GLY A 593 18.77 -4.99 68.79
CA GLY A 593 19.89 -4.03 68.71
C GLY A 593 21.19 -4.65 68.19
N ARG A 594 21.84 -5.52 68.98
CA ARG A 594 22.96 -6.35 68.52
C ARG A 594 22.44 -7.76 68.21
N VAL A 595 22.59 -8.17 66.96
CA VAL A 595 22.13 -9.46 66.42
C VAL A 595 23.33 -10.15 65.78
N SER A 596 23.53 -11.45 66.00
CA SER A 596 24.56 -12.21 65.28
C SER A 596 24.13 -12.49 63.83
N VAL A 597 25.08 -12.82 62.95
CA VAL A 597 24.73 -13.22 61.58
C VAL A 597 23.89 -14.51 61.61
N ASP A 598 24.22 -15.43 62.51
CA ASP A 598 23.51 -16.69 62.69
C ASP A 598 22.06 -16.46 63.18
N ASP A 599 21.85 -15.62 64.21
CA ASP A 599 20.50 -15.20 64.66
C ASP A 599 19.67 -14.61 63.51
N LEU A 600 20.30 -13.82 62.62
CA LEU A 600 19.62 -13.16 61.52
C LEU A 600 19.24 -14.15 60.40
N VAL A 601 20.12 -15.09 60.06
CA VAL A 601 19.83 -16.18 59.12
C VAL A 601 18.71 -17.07 59.65
N ASP A 602 18.82 -17.49 60.92
CA ASP A 602 17.85 -18.37 61.57
C ASP A 602 16.47 -17.72 61.75
N TYR A 603 16.39 -16.38 61.74
CA TYR A 603 15.14 -15.63 61.77
C TYR A 603 14.59 -15.32 60.37
N SER A 604 15.47 -15.00 59.40
CA SER A 604 15.09 -14.78 58.00
C SER A 604 14.49 -16.04 57.38
N ASN A 605 15.07 -17.21 57.66
CA ASN A 605 14.55 -18.53 57.24
C ASN A 605 13.20 -18.90 57.89
N LYS A 606 12.73 -18.15 58.90
CA LYS A 606 11.41 -18.34 59.55
C LYS A 606 10.36 -17.32 59.10
N LEU A 607 10.78 -16.25 58.41
CA LEU A 607 9.90 -15.17 57.92
C LEU A 607 9.73 -15.18 56.40
N ILE A 608 10.79 -15.47 55.65
CA ILE A 608 10.76 -15.49 54.18
C ILE A 608 10.28 -16.88 53.76
N ASN A 609 8.99 -17.00 53.41
CA ASN A 609 8.54 -18.22 52.73
C ASN A 609 9.11 -18.25 51.30
N MET A 610 9.69 -19.38 50.92
CA MET A 610 10.32 -19.62 49.62
C MET A 610 9.60 -20.67 48.75
N ASP A 611 8.50 -21.28 49.22
CA ASP A 611 7.75 -22.27 48.42
C ASP A 611 7.14 -21.61 47.15
N PRO A 612 7.55 -22.03 45.94
CA PRO A 612 7.03 -21.45 44.71
C PRO A 612 5.67 -22.03 44.34
N GLN A 613 4.73 -21.17 43.93
CA GLN A 613 3.50 -21.65 43.29
C GLN A 613 3.83 -22.05 41.84
N HIS A 614 3.99 -23.35 41.59
CA HIS A 614 4.23 -23.89 40.25
C HIS A 614 3.10 -23.52 39.28
N VAL A 615 3.37 -22.64 38.32
CA VAL A 615 2.44 -22.30 37.22
C VAL A 615 3.01 -22.77 35.89
N THR A 616 2.49 -23.88 35.37
CA THR A 616 2.68 -24.27 33.97
C THR A 616 1.67 -23.49 33.13
N LEU A 617 2.10 -22.37 32.54
CA LEU A 617 1.27 -21.67 31.55
C LEU A 617 1.17 -22.53 30.28
N GLN A 618 -0.04 -23.01 29.95
CA GLN A 618 -0.33 -23.57 28.64
C GLN A 618 -0.54 -22.40 27.66
N CYS A 619 0.16 -22.42 26.53
CA CYS A 619 -0.11 -21.48 25.44
C CYS A 619 -1.55 -21.67 24.93
N SER A 620 -2.21 -20.55 24.61
CA SER A 620 -3.47 -20.47 23.87
C SER A 620 -3.34 -19.40 22.80
#